data_AF-A0A6A8AA51-F1
#
_entry.id   AF-A0A6A8AA51-F1
#
_cell.length_a   1.000
_cell.length_b   1.000
_cell.length_c   1.000
_cell.angle_alpha   90.00
_cell.angle_beta   90.00
_cell.angle_gamma   90.00
#
_symmetry.space_group_name_H-M   'P 1'
#
loop_
_entity.id
_entity.type
_entity.pdbx_description
1 polymer ?
#
loop_
_entity_poly.entity_id
_entity_poly.type
_entity_poly.pdbx_seq_one_letter_code
_entity_poly.pdbx_strand_id
1 'polypeptide(L)' 'MAEKSYTLPEFTEAYSLDAKEAERIFSLSGPSRANLEVFMKVYKKPKAAEQFFLDPYSVKPAT' A
#
# COMPACT_ATOMS: atom_id res chain seq x y z
N MET A 1 -6.11 -9.28 -20.35
CA MET A 1 -6.41 -8.44 -19.18
C MET A 1 -5.15 -7.62 -18.93
N ALA A 2 -5.15 -6.33 -19.24
CA ALA A 2 -3.92 -5.53 -19.20
C ALA A 2 -3.45 -5.43 -17.74
N GLU A 3 -2.33 -6.07 -17.44
CA GLU A 3 -1.60 -5.95 -16.18
C GLU A 3 -1.20 -4.48 -16.03
N LYS A 4 -2.04 -3.69 -15.36
CA LYS A 4 -1.75 -2.28 -15.07
C LYS A 4 -0.67 -2.27 -14.01
N SER A 5 0.59 -2.32 -14.39
CA SER A 5 1.70 -1.97 -13.50
C SER A 5 1.81 -0.46 -13.46
N TYR A 6 2.14 0.12 -12.30
CA TYR A 6 2.57 1.52 -12.28
C TYR A 6 4.02 1.59 -12.74
N THR A 7 4.37 2.63 -13.48
CA THR A 7 5.77 3.07 -13.54
C THR A 7 6.08 3.92 -12.31
N LEU A 8 7.36 3.96 -11.91
CA LEU A 8 7.82 4.80 -10.80
C LEU A 8 7.44 6.29 -10.94
N PRO A 9 7.59 6.94 -12.12
CA PRO A 9 7.11 8.32 -12.29
C PRO A 9 5.60 8.44 -12.12
N GLU A 10 4.80 7.55 -12.72
CA GLU A 10 3.34 7.57 -12.55
C GLU A 10 2.91 7.38 -11.09
N PHE A 11 3.58 6.50 -10.35
CA PHE A 11 3.31 6.28 -8.94
C PHE A 11 3.65 7.52 -8.09
N THR A 12 4.77 8.17 -8.41
CA THR A 12 5.23 9.39 -7.73
C THR A 12 4.24 10.54 -7.94
N GLU A 13 3.80 10.75 -9.19
CA GLU A 13 2.81 11.77 -9.54
C GLU A 13 1.43 11.47 -8.94
N ALA A 14 0.95 10.23 -9.05
CA ALA A 14 -0.38 9.83 -8.58
C ALA A 14 -0.58 10.04 -7.07
N TYR A 15 0.49 9.89 -6.29
CA TYR A 15 0.44 10.01 -4.83
C TYR A 15 1.15 11.27 -4.29
N SER A 16 1.74 12.08 -5.17
CA SER A 16 2.57 13.25 -4.85
C SER A 16 3.62 12.91 -3.79
N LEU A 17 4.34 11.81 -4.00
CA LEU A 17 5.40 11.34 -3.10
C LEU A 17 6.74 11.97 -3.44
N ASP A 18 7.65 12.01 -2.47
CA ASP A 18 9.06 12.30 -2.75
C ASP A 18 9.66 11.16 -3.59
N ALA A 19 10.55 11.48 -4.53
CA ALA A 19 11.17 10.48 -5.41
C ALA A 19 11.86 9.35 -4.64
N LYS A 20 12.51 9.66 -3.50
CA LYS A 20 13.16 8.64 -2.65
C LYS A 20 12.15 7.75 -1.93
N GLU A 21 11.02 8.31 -1.50
CA GLU A 21 9.96 7.53 -0.89
C GLU A 21 9.27 6.64 -1.90
N ALA A 22 8.93 7.18 -3.07
CA ALA A 22 8.35 6.43 -4.16
C ALA A 22 9.25 5.25 -4.55
N GLU A 23 10.55 5.47 -4.71
CA GLU A 23 11.52 4.43 -5.05
C GLU A 23 11.62 3.34 -3.97
N ARG A 24 11.62 3.73 -2.69
CA ARG A 24 11.58 2.75 -1.57
C ARG A 24 10.32 1.89 -1.62
N ILE A 25 9.15 2.51 -1.76
CA ILE A 25 7.87 1.79 -1.77
C ILE A 25 7.77 0.89 -3.00
N PHE A 26 8.20 1.38 -4.15
CA PHE A 26 8.20 0.66 -5.41
C PHE A 26 9.18 -0.54 -5.38
N SER A 27 10.34 -0.39 -4.75
CA SER A 27 11.31 -1.46 -4.53
C SER A 27 10.79 -2.54 -3.56
N LEU A 28 10.07 -2.14 -2.52
CA LEU A 28 9.51 -3.07 -1.52
C LEU A 28 8.25 -3.80 -2.00
N SER A 29 7.34 -3.10 -2.67
CA SER A 29 6.02 -3.62 -3.07
C SER A 29 5.99 -4.18 -4.50
N GLY A 30 6.99 -3.83 -5.32
CA GLY A 30 7.05 -4.14 -6.75
C GLY A 30 6.16 -3.21 -7.60
N PRO A 31 6.23 -3.35 -8.94
CA PRO A 31 5.54 -2.48 -9.89
C PRO A 31 4.02 -2.74 -10.00
N SER A 32 3.49 -3.73 -9.29
CA SER A 32 2.07 -4.09 -9.34
C SER A 32 1.20 -2.98 -8.76
N ARG A 33 0.34 -2.40 -9.59
CA ARG A 33 -0.58 -1.33 -9.19
C ARG A 33 -1.48 -1.74 -8.05
N ALA A 34 -2.02 -2.95 -8.08
CA ALA A 34 -2.90 -3.43 -7.03
C ALA A 34 -2.19 -3.42 -5.67
N ASN A 35 -0.94 -3.88 -5.60
CA ASN A 35 -0.15 -3.87 -4.37
C ASN A 35 0.17 -2.44 -3.92
N LEU A 36 0.60 -1.57 -4.84
CA LEU A 36 0.92 -0.18 -4.54
C LEU A 36 -0.30 0.61 -4.04
N GLU A 37 -1.48 0.39 -4.63
CA GLU A 37 -2.74 1.01 -4.17
C GLU A 37 -3.15 0.52 -2.78
N VAL A 38 -3.03 -0.78 -2.50
CA VAL A 38 -3.30 -1.34 -1.16
C VAL A 38 -2.32 -0.80 -0.14
N PHE A 39 -1.02 -0.78 -0.46
CA PHE A 39 0.02 -0.23 0.39
C PHE A 39 -0.26 1.25 0.70
N MET A 40 -0.59 2.06 -0.30
CA MET A 40 -0.91 3.48 -0.11
C MET A 40 -2.17 3.72 0.72
N LYS A 41 -3.19 2.86 0.62
CA LYS A 41 -4.39 2.94 1.49
C LYS A 41 -4.05 2.74 2.96
N VAL A 42 -3.12 1.84 3.25
CA VAL A 42 -2.62 1.58 4.61
C VAL A 42 -1.70 2.71 5.06
N TYR A 43 -0.74 3.10 4.21
CA TYR A 43 0.26 4.12 4.48
C TYR A 43 -0.35 5.50 4.78
N LYS A 44 -1.35 5.94 4.01
CA LYS A 44 -2.04 7.24 4.23
C LYS A 44 -2.98 7.24 5.43
N LYS A 45 -3.29 6.08 6.02
CA LYS A 45 -4.15 5.96 7.20
C LYS A 45 -3.46 5.15 8.30
N PRO A 46 -2.40 5.68 8.95
CA PRO A 46 -1.69 4.95 10.00
C PRO A 46 -2.62 4.55 11.16
N LYS A 47 -3.58 5.41 11.55
CA LYS A 47 -4.60 5.09 12.56
C LYS A 47 -5.60 3.99 12.16
N ALA A 48 -5.79 3.73 10.86
CA ALA A 48 -6.59 2.60 10.37
C ALA A 48 -5.74 1.35 10.14
N ALA A 49 -4.45 1.52 9.84
CA ALA A 49 -3.48 0.43 9.71
C ALA A 49 -3.25 -0.28 11.05
N GLU A 50 -3.30 0.44 12.18
CA GLU A 50 -3.31 -0.16 13.51
C GLU A 50 -4.41 -1.23 13.64
N GLN A 51 -5.61 -1.02 13.10
CA GLN A 51 -6.68 -2.03 13.11
C GLN A 51 -6.34 -3.28 12.26
N PHE A 52 -5.49 -3.14 11.24
CA PHE A 52 -5.13 -4.23 10.32
C PHE A 52 -3.90 -5.02 10.78
N PHE A 53 -2.98 -4.38 11.53
CA PHE A 53 -1.73 -5.01 11.99
C PHE A 53 -1.76 -5.44 13.45
N LEU A 54 -2.59 -4.83 14.32
CA LEU A 54 -2.67 -5.19 15.74
C LEU A 54 -3.65 -6.32 16.05
N ASP A 55 -4.35 -6.88 15.06
CA ASP A 55 -5.32 -7.92 15.37
C ASP A 55 -5.19 -9.23 14.57
N PRO A 56 -4.16 -10.05 14.88
CA PRO A 56 -4.17 -11.47 14.54
C PRO A 56 -5.16 -12.30 15.40
N TYR A 57 -5.97 -11.71 16.29
CA TYR A 57 -6.84 -12.43 17.25
C TYR A 57 -8.29 -11.92 17.38
N SER A 58 -8.79 -11.00 16.54
CA SER A 58 -10.16 -10.46 16.62
C SER A 58 -11.19 -11.37 15.95
N VAL A 59 -10.89 -12.67 15.91
CA VAL A 59 -11.92 -13.69 15.83
C VAL A 59 -12.29 -14.05 17.26
N LYS A 60 -13.12 -13.23 17.90
CA LYS A 60 -13.89 -13.75 19.04
C LYS A 60 -14.74 -14.91 18.49
N PRO A 61 -14.65 -16.13 19.03
CA PRO A 61 -15.63 -17.14 18.71
C PRO A 61 -16.97 -16.63 19.23
N ALA A 62 -17.94 -16.45 18.33
CA ALA A 62 -19.33 -16.29 18.73
C ALA A 62 -19.70 -17.56 19.52
N THR A 63 -20.08 -17.35 20.78
CA THR A 63 -20.66 -18.36 21.68
C THR A 63 -21.94 -18.92 21.11
#